data_AF-A0A671PFH8-F1
#
_entry.id   AF-A0A671PFH8-F1
#
_cell.length_a   1.000
_cell.length_b   1.000
_cell.length_c   1.000
_cell.angle_alpha   90.00
_cell.angle_beta   90.00
_cell.angle_gamma   90.00
#
_symmetry.space_group_name_H-M   'P 1'
#
loop_
_entity.id
_entity.type
_entity.pdbx_description
1 polymer ?
#
loop_
_entity_poly.entity_id
_entity_poly.type
_entity_poly.pdbx_seq_one_letter_code
_entity_poly.pdbx_strand_id
1 'polypeptide(L)'
;MARTKQTARKSTGGKAPRKQLATKAARKSAPATGGVKKPHRYRPGTVALREIRRYQKSTELLIRKLPFQRLVRRLTPPPQQPRYTPKALLRATTTTLSESFRCPNMNRN
;
A
#
# COMPACT_ATOMS: atom_id res chain seq x y z
N MET A 1 -58.78 21.75 -30.10
CA MET A 1 -57.86 20.82 -30.79
C MET A 1 -56.65 21.61 -31.28
N ALA A 2 -55.47 21.39 -30.70
CA ALA A 2 -54.22 22.07 -31.09
C ALA A 2 -53.30 21.10 -31.83
N ARG A 3 -52.92 21.45 -33.06
CA ARG A 3 -52.09 20.63 -33.95
C ARG A 3 -50.62 20.70 -33.50
N THR A 4 -50.12 19.63 -32.88
CA THR A 4 -48.70 19.48 -32.54
C THR A 4 -47.89 19.19 -33.81
N LYS A 5 -46.96 20.10 -34.16
CA LYS A 5 -45.98 19.86 -35.23
C LYS A 5 -44.89 18.92 -34.71
N GLN A 6 -44.80 17.71 -35.28
CA GLN A 6 -43.69 16.79 -35.06
C GLN A 6 -42.44 17.34 -35.73
N THR A 7 -41.47 17.83 -34.96
CA THR A 7 -40.14 18.13 -35.51
C THR A 7 -39.30 16.86 -35.47
N ALA A 8 -38.85 16.40 -36.64
CA ALA A 8 -37.92 15.29 -36.75
C ALA A 8 -36.62 15.62 -36.00
N ARG A 9 -36.34 14.91 -34.91
CA ARG A 9 -35.00 14.87 -34.32
C ARG A 9 -34.16 13.90 -35.14
N LYS A 10 -33.00 14.34 -35.60
CA LYS A 10 -32.00 13.47 -36.25
C LYS A 10 -31.49 12.47 -35.19
N SER A 11 -31.91 11.21 -35.27
CA SER A 11 -31.27 10.12 -34.55
C SER A 11 -30.07 9.64 -35.36
N THR A 12 -28.86 10.14 -35.07
CA THR A 12 -27.64 9.43 -35.47
C THR A 12 -27.42 8.28 -34.49
N GLY A 13 -28.20 7.22 -34.68
CA GLY A 13 -28.02 5.93 -34.02
C GLY A 13 -27.24 4.99 -34.92
N GLY A 14 -26.12 4.46 -34.40
CA GLY A 14 -25.43 3.28 -34.93
C GLY A 14 -24.39 3.54 -36.03
N LYS A 15 -23.10 3.49 -35.66
CA LYS A 15 -22.03 3.23 -36.63
C LYS A 15 -22.25 1.82 -37.22
N ALA A 16 -22.37 1.71 -38.54
CA ALA A 16 -22.41 0.42 -39.24
C ALA A 16 -21.10 -0.38 -39.01
N PRO A 17 -21.14 -1.73 -39.00
CA PRO A 17 -19.95 -2.55 -38.83
C PRO A 17 -19.06 -2.43 -40.07
N ARG A 18 -17.99 -1.64 -39.96
CA ARG A 18 -17.03 -1.43 -41.06
C ARG A 18 -15.99 -2.56 -41.05
N LYS A 19 -15.85 -3.23 -42.20
CA LYS A 19 -14.79 -4.22 -42.52
C LYS A 19 -13.43 -3.73 -42.02
N GLN A 20 -12.69 -4.58 -41.30
CA GLN A 20 -11.38 -4.23 -40.72
C GLN A 20 -10.32 -4.07 -41.82
N LEU A 21 -10.06 -2.83 -42.21
CA LEU A 21 -8.78 -2.42 -42.76
C LEU A 21 -8.06 -1.69 -41.64
N ALA A 22 -6.82 -2.12 -41.34
CA ALA A 22 -6.00 -1.60 -40.27
C ALA A 22 -5.84 -0.08 -40.41
N THR A 23 -6.64 0.67 -39.67
CA THR A 23 -6.58 2.12 -39.61
C THR A 23 -5.74 2.48 -38.40
N LYS A 24 -4.52 2.94 -38.66
CA LYS A 24 -3.64 3.58 -37.69
C LYS A 24 -4.47 4.66 -36.98
N ALA A 25 -4.78 4.45 -35.70
CA ALA A 25 -5.58 5.37 -34.92
C ALA A 25 -4.81 6.68 -34.77
N ALA A 26 -5.10 7.66 -35.63
CA ALA A 26 -4.75 9.05 -35.38
C ALA A 26 -5.45 9.44 -34.07
N ARG A 27 -4.67 9.51 -32.98
CA ARG A 27 -5.12 10.07 -31.72
C ARG A 27 -5.66 11.46 -32.05
N LYS A 28 -6.89 11.75 -31.62
CA LYS A 28 -7.53 13.07 -31.81
C LYS A 28 -6.54 14.15 -31.38
N SER A 29 -5.89 14.81 -32.34
CA SER A 29 -5.25 16.08 -32.12
C SER A 29 -6.35 17.10 -31.83
N ALA A 30 -5.99 18.10 -31.03
CA ALA A 30 -6.89 19.10 -30.45
C ALA A 30 -7.89 19.68 -31.47
N PRO A 31 -9.10 20.10 -31.04
CA PRO A 31 -10.00 20.82 -31.91
C PRO A 31 -9.29 22.07 -32.44
N ALA A 32 -9.04 22.10 -33.75
CA ALA A 32 -8.72 23.34 -34.45
C ALA A 32 -9.94 24.24 -34.33
N THR A 33 -9.75 25.48 -33.87
CA THR A 33 -10.77 26.52 -33.65
C THR A 33 -11.80 26.23 -32.55
N GLY A 34 -11.44 26.61 -31.31
CA GLY A 34 -12.31 26.67 -30.15
C GLY A 34 -11.49 26.54 -28.87
N GLY A 35 -11.36 27.63 -28.10
CA GLY A 35 -10.46 27.71 -26.95
C GLY A 35 -10.50 26.48 -26.05
N VAL A 36 -9.31 25.97 -25.71
CA VAL A 36 -9.13 24.76 -24.88
C VAL A 36 -9.97 24.93 -23.62
N LYS A 37 -10.97 24.05 -23.41
CA LYS A 37 -11.77 24.02 -22.19
C LYS A 37 -10.81 23.95 -21.01
N LYS A 38 -10.92 24.91 -20.08
CA LYS A 38 -10.08 24.97 -18.90
C LYS A 38 -10.06 23.60 -18.20
N PRO A 39 -8.90 23.09 -17.79
CA PRO A 39 -8.82 21.84 -17.04
C PRO A 39 -9.76 21.89 -15.84
N HIS A 40 -10.55 20.84 -15.66
CA HIS A 40 -11.46 20.76 -14.53
C HIS A 40 -10.65 20.66 -13.24
N ARG A 41 -10.84 21.63 -12.33
CA ARG A 41 -10.24 21.63 -11.00
C ARG A 41 -11.33 21.40 -9.95
N TYR A 42 -11.10 20.42 -9.08
CA TYR A 42 -11.99 20.16 -7.95
C TYR A 42 -11.94 21.31 -6.93
N ARG A 43 -13.06 21.53 -6.23
CA ARG A 43 -13.11 22.46 -5.10
C ARG A 43 -12.19 21.96 -3.97
N PRO A 44 -11.61 22.87 -3.16
CA PRO A 44 -10.87 22.46 -1.97
C PRO A 44 -11.75 21.56 -1.09
N GLY A 45 -11.15 20.54 -0.47
CA GLY A 45 -11.86 19.56 0.34
C GLY A 45 -12.46 18.38 -0.43
N THR A 46 -12.83 18.53 -1.71
CA THR A 46 -13.44 17.42 -2.49
C THR A 46 -12.48 16.22 -2.64
N VAL A 47 -11.20 16.47 -2.91
CA VAL A 47 -10.19 15.41 -3.05
C VAL A 47 -9.88 14.78 -1.69
N ALA A 48 -9.75 15.60 -0.65
CA ALA A 48 -9.48 15.14 0.71
C ALA A 48 -10.58 14.20 1.23
N LEU A 49 -11.85 14.55 1.06
CA LEU A 49 -12.97 13.70 1.46
C LEU A 49 -13.00 12.37 0.69
N ARG A 50 -12.61 12.39 -0.59
CA ARG A 50 -12.49 11.17 -1.40
C ARG A 50 -11.35 10.27 -0.91
N GLU A 51 -10.22 10.85 -0.53
CA GLU A 51 -9.07 10.11 0.01
C GLU A 51 -9.36 9.52 1.40
N ILE A 52 -10.01 10.28 2.30
CA ILE A 52 -10.45 9.80 3.61
C ILE A 52 -11.35 8.56 3.45
N ARG A 53 -12.39 8.67 2.59
CA ARG A 53 -13.28 7.54 2.31
C ARG A 53 -12.55 6.34 1.71
N ARG A 54 -11.56 6.56 0.84
CA ARG A 54 -10.75 5.48 0.26
C ARG A 54 -9.95 4.76 1.34
N TYR A 55 -9.18 5.49 2.15
CA TYR A 55 -8.29 4.91 3.17
C TYR A 55 -9.01 4.33 4.38
N GLN A 56 -10.25 4.74 4.64
CA GLN A 56 -11.09 4.10 5.64
C GLN A 56 -11.72 2.80 5.13
N LYS A 57 -11.87 2.65 3.81
CA LYS A 57 -12.45 1.45 3.19
C LYS A 57 -11.40 0.34 2.98
N SER A 58 -10.15 0.70 2.71
CA SER A 58 -9.03 -0.24 2.56
C SER A 58 -8.07 -0.15 3.74
N THR A 59 -7.17 -1.13 3.87
CA THR A 59 -6.13 -1.16 4.92
C THR A 59 -4.73 -1.18 4.31
N GLU A 60 -4.57 -0.56 3.14
CA GLU A 60 -3.27 -0.47 2.47
C GLU A 60 -2.29 0.43 3.25
N LEU A 61 -1.00 0.09 3.19
CA LEU A 61 0.02 0.86 3.90
C LEU A 61 0.17 2.26 3.27
N LEU A 62 0.06 3.29 4.10
CA LEU A 62 0.23 4.69 3.66
C LEU A 62 1.69 5.04 3.34
N ILE A 63 2.64 4.28 3.91
CA ILE A 63 4.08 4.45 3.70
C ILE A 63 4.62 3.23 2.95
N ARG A 64 5.49 3.47 1.96
CA ARG A 64 6.12 2.39 1.18
C ARG A 64 6.97 1.49 2.10
N LYS A 65 6.90 0.17 1.87
CA LYS A 65 7.57 -0.85 2.70
C LYS A 65 9.09 -0.67 2.78
N LEU A 66 9.78 -0.52 1.64
CA LEU A 66 11.24 -0.49 1.57
C LEU A 66 11.91 0.68 2.32
N PRO A 67 11.49 1.96 2.14
CA PRO A 67 12.10 3.06 2.89
C PRO A 67 11.83 2.94 4.40
N PHE A 68 10.63 2.50 4.81
CA PHE A 68 10.31 2.25 6.21
C PHE A 68 11.17 1.12 6.80
N GLN A 69 11.35 0.03 6.06
CA GLN A 69 12.23 -1.07 6.46
C GLN A 69 13.68 -0.63 6.63
N ARG A 70 14.21 0.21 5.73
CA ARG A 70 15.56 0.78 5.84
C ARG A 70 15.70 1.64 7.10
N LEU A 71 14.68 2.45 7.40
CA LEU A 71 14.65 3.27 8.61
C LEU A 71 14.66 2.40 9.88
N VAL A 72 13.82 1.37 9.95
CA VAL A 72 13.77 0.44 11.09
C VAL A 72 15.12 -0.23 11.31
N ARG A 73 15.74 -0.76 10.24
CA ARG A 73 17.09 -1.37 10.32
C ARG A 73 18.18 -0.41 10.79
N ARG A 74 18.06 0.88 10.50
CA ARG A 74 19.01 1.90 10.97
C ARG A 74 18.83 2.20 12.45
N LEU A 75 17.59 2.23 12.94
CA LEU A 75 17.27 2.62 14.32
C LEU A 75 17.37 1.46 15.30
N THR A 76 17.17 0.23 14.85
CA THR A 76 17.23 -0.96 15.69
C THR A 76 18.67 -1.48 15.77
N PRO A 77 19.31 -1.51 16.95
CA PRO A 77 20.61 -2.15 17.11
C PRO A 77 20.48 -3.67 16.83
N PRO A 78 21.56 -4.33 16.39
CA PRO A 78 21.51 -5.77 16.17
C PRO A 78 21.11 -6.48 17.48
N PRO A 79 20.33 -7.57 17.40
CA PRO A 79 19.98 -8.34 18.58
C PRO A 79 21.26 -8.76 19.31
N GLN A 80 21.36 -8.44 20.59
CA GLN A 80 22.48 -8.90 21.41
C GLN A 80 22.32 -10.41 21.59
N GLN A 81 23.09 -11.18 20.84
CA GLN A 81 23.27 -12.59 21.13
C GLN A 81 24.10 -12.70 22.41
N PRO A 82 23.69 -13.48 23.41
CA PRO A 82 24.54 -13.74 24.57
C PRO A 82 25.82 -14.42 24.07
N ARG A 83 26.93 -13.68 24.09
CA ARG A 83 28.24 -14.24 23.79
C ARG A 83 28.73 -14.96 25.04
N TYR A 84 28.46 -16.26 25.10
CA TYR A 84 29.03 -17.09 26.16
C TYR A 84 30.52 -17.25 25.93
N THR A 85 31.33 -16.79 26.90
CA THR A 85 32.77 -17.10 26.89
C THR A 85 32.99 -18.55 27.34
N PRO A 86 34.00 -19.26 26.82
CA PRO A 86 34.30 -20.63 27.25
C PRO A 86 34.47 -20.75 28.77
N LYS A 87 35.06 -19.72 29.41
CA LYS A 87 35.23 -19.63 30.86
C LYS A 87 33.90 -19.51 31.62
N ALA A 88 32.94 -18.75 31.09
CA ALA A 88 31.60 -18.64 31.69
C ALA A 88 30.84 -19.96 31.59
N LEU A 89 30.95 -20.66 30.46
CA LEU A 89 30.37 -21.99 30.28
C LEU A 89 30.99 -23.01 31.23
N LEU A 90 32.32 -23.03 31.35
CA LEU A 90 33.02 -23.91 32.28
C LEU A 90 32.63 -23.64 33.74
N ARG A 91 32.50 -22.36 34.13
CA ARG A 91 32.02 -22.01 35.48
C ARG A 91 30.59 -22.49 35.73
N ALA A 92 29.71 -22.34 34.74
CA ALA A 92 28.33 -22.80 34.84
C ALA A 92 28.27 -24.33 35.02
N THR A 93 29.02 -25.09 34.21
CA THR A 93 29.06 -26.56 34.31
C THR A 93 29.70 -27.05 35.61
N THR A 94 30.75 -26.39 36.09
CA THR A 94 31.36 -26.77 37.39
C THR A 94 30.44 -26.45 38.55
N THR A 95 29.67 -25.36 38.47
CA THR A 95 28.70 -24.99 39.52
C THR A 95 27.59 -26.02 39.58
N THR A 96 26.97 -26.36 38.44
CA THR A 96 25.86 -27.33 38.38
C THR A 96 26.29 -28.74 38.78
N LEU A 97 27.51 -29.16 38.40
CA LEU A 97 28.08 -30.43 38.87
C LEU A 97 28.28 -30.39 40.39
N SER A 98 28.89 -29.34 40.93
CA SER A 98 29.10 -29.22 42.38
C SER A 98 27.79 -29.14 43.19
N GLU A 99 26.74 -28.56 42.61
CA GLU A 99 25.40 -28.49 43.22
C GLU A 99 24.70 -29.85 43.20
N SER A 100 24.86 -30.61 42.12
CA SER A 100 24.33 -31.98 41.99
C SER A 100 24.98 -32.95 42.99
N PHE A 101 26.25 -32.73 43.35
CA PHE A 101 26.96 -33.52 44.37
C PHE A 101 26.85 -32.94 45.79
N ARG A 102 26.21 -31.78 45.96
CA ARG A 102 25.98 -31.19 47.29
C ARG A 102 24.82 -31.94 47.93
N CYS A 103 25.14 -32.92 48.79
CA CYS A 103 24.14 -33.64 49.60
C CYS A 103 23.20 -32.65 50.29
N PRO A 104 21.87 -32.84 50.25
CA PRO A 104 20.96 -32.02 51.04
C PRO A 104 21.33 -32.24 52.51
N ASN A 105 21.76 -31.16 53.19
CA ASN A 105 22.05 -31.18 54.60
C ASN A 105 20.74 -31.47 55.35
N MET A 106 20.49 -32.75 55.63
CA MET A 106 19.45 -33.27 56.52
C MET A 106 19.89 -33.01 57.97
N ASN A 107 19.96 -31.76 58.39
CA ASN A 107 19.99 -31.44 59.80
C ASN A 107 19.59 -29.99 60.07
N ARG A 108 18.34 -29.76 60.45
CA ARG A 108 17.97 -28.70 61.40
C ARG A 108 16.92 -29.27 62.35
N ASN A 109 17.31 -29.25 63.62
CA ASN A 109 16.51 -29.54 64.82
C ASN A 109 15.23 -28.72 64.89
#